data_AF-A0A183CR22-F1
#
_entry.id   AF-A0A183CR22-F1
#
_cell.length_a   1.000
_cell.length_b   1.000
_cell.length_c   1.000
_cell.angle_alpha   90.00
_cell.angle_beta   90.00
_cell.angle_gamma   90.00
#
_symmetry.space_group_name_H-M   'P 1'
#
loop_
_entity.id
_entity.type
_entity.pdbx_description
1 polymer ?
#
loop_
_entity_poly.entity_id
_entity_poly.type
_entity_poly.pdbx_seq_one_letter_code
_entity_poly.pdbx_strand_id
1 'polypeptide(L)' 'KFGSWSQCSASCGQDGFQTRLVQCVDSARRKIADQQCHGKEQQQTEKPQSYKMCSPGPCPYWVAIVLTEGT' A
#
# COMPACT_ATOMS: atom_id res chain seq x y z
N LYS A 1 -8.10 -13.94 -5.21
CA LYS A 1 -8.03 -13.67 -3.74
C LYS A 1 -7.03 -12.53 -3.47
N PHE A 2 -7.28 -11.68 -2.48
CA PHE A 2 -6.33 -10.66 -2.02
C PHE A 2 -6.16 -10.69 -0.50
N GLY A 3 -4.99 -10.27 -0.02
CA GLY A 3 -4.68 -10.09 1.40
C GLY A 3 -4.97 -8.66 1.89
N SER A 4 -4.71 -8.41 3.16
CA SER A 4 -4.72 -7.06 3.73
C SER A 4 -3.61 -6.18 3.15
N TRP A 5 -3.81 -4.87 3.20
CA TRP A 5 -2.76 -3.90 2.87
C TRP A 5 -1.66 -3.91 3.94
N SER A 6 -0.41 -3.73 3.49
CA SER A 6 0.73 -3.43 4.35
C SER A 6 0.52 -2.11 5.07
N GLN A 7 1.34 -1.82 6.08
CA GLN A 7 1.51 -0.44 6.53
C GLN A 7 2.04 0.44 5.39
N CYS A 8 1.82 1.76 5.51
CA CYS A 8 2.41 2.71 4.58
C CYS A 8 3.94 2.62 4.65
N SER A 9 4.61 2.73 3.50
CA SER A 9 6.07 2.70 3.40
C SER A 9 6.73 3.82 4.20
N ALA A 10 5.99 4.89 4.50
CA ALA A 10 6.41 6.00 5.33
C ALA A 10 5.50 6.12 6.57
N SER A 11 6.06 6.56 7.69
CA SER A 11 5.32 6.85 8.93
C SER A 11 4.86 8.30 9.03
N CYS A 12 5.43 9.19 8.21
CA CYS A 12 5.06 10.59 8.02
C CYS A 12 5.46 11.03 6.60
N GLY A 13 5.00 12.19 6.15
CA GLY A 13 5.14 12.70 4.79
C GLY A 13 3.82 12.74 4.02
N GLN A 14 3.87 13.35 2.84
CA GLN A 14 2.74 13.41 1.92
C GLN A 14 2.67 12.16 1.02
N ASP A 15 3.80 11.48 0.85
CA ASP A 15 3.95 10.39 -0.11
C ASP A 15 4.43 9.11 0.58
N GLY A 16 3.79 8.03 0.18
CA GLY A 16 4.12 6.68 0.55
C GLY A 16 3.28 5.70 -0.24
N PHE A 17 3.53 4.42 -0.06
CA PHE A 17 2.77 3.37 -0.70
C PHE A 17 2.43 2.22 0.24
N GLN A 18 1.32 1.56 -0.06
CA GLN A 18 0.93 0.30 0.54
C GLN A 18 0.87 -0.78 -0.54
N THR A 19 1.27 -1.99 -0.17
CA THR A 19 1.16 -3.16 -1.05
C THR A 19 0.26 -4.21 -0.42
N ARG A 20 -0.34 -5.07 -1.23
CA ARG A 20 -1.03 -6.27 -0.76
C ARG A 20 -0.79 -7.43 -1.70
N LEU A 21 -0.88 -8.64 -1.16
CA LEU A 21 -0.81 -9.86 -1.96
C LEU A 21 -2.10 -10.02 -2.79
N VAL A 22 -1.96 -10.18 -4.10
CA VAL A 22 -3.06 -10.49 -5.02
C VAL A 22 -2.69 -11.78 -5.74
N GLN A 23 -3.56 -12.79 -5.62
CA GLN A 23 -3.31 -14.12 -6.15
C GLN A 23 -4.53 -14.67 -6.88
N CYS A 24 -4.22 -15.31 -8.00
CA CYS A 24 -5.13 -16.14 -8.74
C CYS A 24 -5.44 -17.43 -7.99
N VAL A 25 -6.74 -17.70 -7.82
CA VAL A 25 -7.21 -18.92 -7.19
C VAL A 25 -8.37 -19.53 -7.98
N ASP A 26 -8.44 -20.86 -8.01
CA ASP A 26 -9.57 -21.59 -8.58
C ASP A 26 -10.79 -21.62 -7.64
N SER A 27 -11.87 -22.27 -8.06
CA SER A 27 -13.09 -22.44 -7.26
C SER A 27 -12.85 -23.18 -5.93
N ALA A 28 -11.81 -24.01 -5.86
CA ALA A 28 -11.36 -24.69 -4.65
C ALA A 28 -10.38 -23.85 -3.80
N ARG A 29 -10.19 -22.57 -4.11
CA ARG A 29 -9.28 -21.62 -3.46
C ARG A 29 -7.80 -22.01 -3.53
N ARG A 30 -7.39 -22.86 -4.47
CA ARG A 30 -5.99 -23.23 -4.68
C ARG A 30 -5.31 -22.19 -5.57
N LYS A 31 -4.06 -21.86 -5.27
CA LYS A 31 -3.28 -20.94 -6.09
C LYS A 31 -3.07 -21.52 -7.48
N ILE A 32 -3.38 -20.74 -8.50
CA ILE A 32 -3.15 -21.07 -9.92
C ILE A 32 -2.28 -19.98 -10.56
N ALA A 33 -1.79 -20.21 -11.78
CA ALA A 33 -0.98 -19.23 -12.49
C ALA A 33 -1.83 -18.00 -12.88
N ASP A 34 -1.25 -16.80 -12.85
CA ASP A 34 -1.96 -15.55 -13.17
C ASP A 34 -2.60 -15.58 -14.57
N GLN A 35 -1.95 -16.21 -15.54
CA GLN A 35 -2.46 -16.38 -16.90
C GLN A 35 -3.78 -17.15 -16.97
N GLN A 36 -4.02 -18.05 -16.00
CA GLN A 36 -5.25 -18.84 -15.94
C GLN A 36 -6.45 -18.02 -15.42
N CYS A 37 -6.21 -16.92 -14.69
CA CYS A 37 -7.27 -15.95 -14.38
C CYS A 37 -7.59 -15.01 -15.53
N HIS A 38 -6.64 -14.81 -16.45
CA HIS A 38 -6.78 -13.87 -17.56
C HIS A 38 -7.56 -14.47 -18.75
N GLY A 39 -8.14 -15.66 -18.58
CA GLY A 39 -8.91 -16.39 -19.59
C GLY A 39 -10.29 -15.79 -19.83
N LYS A 40 -10.44 -15.08 -20.96
CA LYS A 40 -11.67 -14.82 -21.73
C LYS A 40 -12.88 -14.15 -21.06
N GLU A 41 -12.74 -13.52 -19.90
CA GLU A 41 -13.77 -12.61 -19.38
C GLU A 41 -13.13 -11.33 -18.84
N GLN A 42 -12.65 -10.50 -19.76
CA GLN A 42 -12.20 -9.12 -19.48
C GLN A 42 -13.38 -8.17 -19.15
N GLN A 43 -14.51 -8.70 -18.73
CA GLN A 43 -15.70 -7.90 -18.45
C GLN A 43 -16.17 -8.24 -17.04
N GLN A 44 -15.89 -7.32 -16.11
CA GLN A 44 -16.58 -7.05 -14.84
C GLN A 44 -15.82 -7.27 -13.53
N THR A 45 -14.58 -7.77 -13.52
CA THR A 45 -13.75 -7.64 -12.30
C THR A 45 -12.31 -7.37 -12.66
N GLU A 46 -11.95 -6.09 -12.71
CA GLU A 46 -10.54 -5.68 -12.79
C GLU A 46 -9.74 -6.39 -11.70
N LYS A 47 -8.56 -6.94 -12.05
CA LYS A 47 -7.64 -7.56 -11.09
C LYS A 47 -7.50 -6.59 -9.90
N PRO A 48 -7.77 -7.04 -8.65
CA PRO A 48 -7.67 -6.16 -7.50
C PRO A 48 -6.30 -5.49 -7.47
N GLN A 49 -6.27 -4.18 -7.21
CA GLN A 49 -5.00 -3.44 -7.17
C GLN A 49 -4.05 -4.06 -6.13
N SER A 50 -2.79 -4.31 -6.48
CA SER A 50 -1.76 -4.77 -5.54
C SER A 50 -0.98 -3.63 -4.89
N TYR A 51 -1.23 -2.40 -5.34
CA TYR A 51 -0.51 -1.19 -4.96
C TYR A 51 -1.50 -0.02 -4.82
N LYS A 52 -1.28 0.85 -3.83
CA LYS A 52 -1.95 2.15 -3.72
C LYS A 52 -1.07 3.16 -2.99
N MET A 53 -1.31 4.45 -3.23
CA MET A 53 -0.66 5.54 -2.50
C MET A 53 -1.27 5.72 -1.10
N CYS A 54 -0.47 6.24 -0.17
CA CYS A 54 -0.88 6.65 1.17
C CYS A 54 -0.16 7.95 1.57
N SER A 55 -0.82 8.75 2.40
CA SER A 55 -0.30 10.02 2.92
C SER A 55 -0.42 10.02 4.45
N PRO A 56 0.63 9.62 5.18
CA PRO A 56 0.55 9.47 6.64
C PRO A 56 0.39 10.79 7.42
N GLY A 57 0.64 11.94 6.80
CA GLY A 57 0.52 13.27 7.43
C GLY A 57 1.89 13.90 7.71
N PRO A 58 1.95 15.14 8.22
CA PRO A 58 3.21 15.88 8.36
C PRO A 58 4.22 15.18 9.27
N CYS A 59 5.50 15.31 8.94
CA CYS A 59 6.57 14.81 9.79
C CYS A 59 6.79 15.71 11.01
N PRO A 60 7.12 15.11 12.17
CA PRO A 60 7.58 15.88 13.30
C PRO A 60 8.87 16.63 12.92
N TYR A 61 9.00 17.84 13.43
CA TYR A 61 10.22 18.63 13.33
C TYR A 61 10.59 19.13 14.71
N TRP A 62 11.88 19.29 14.95
CA TRP A 62 12.43 19.80 16.20
C TRP A 62 13.01 21.18 15.96
N VAL A 63 12.68 22.11 16.86
CA VAL A 63 13.27 23.45 16.89
C VAL A 63 14.26 23.52 18.04
N ALA A 64 15.47 24.00 17.76
CA ALA A 64 16.40 24.39 18.81
C ALA A 64 16.02 25.79 19.30
N ILE A 65 15.71 25.91 20.58
CA ILE A 65 15.52 27.22 21.21
C ILE A 65 16.89 27.66 21.71
N VAL A 66 17.41 28.75 21.15
CA VAL A 66 18.59 29.41 21.72
C VAL A 66 18.12 30.13 22.97
N LEU A 67 18.49 29.60 24.13
CA LEU A 67 18.39 30.33 25.38
C LEU A 67 19.52 31.37 25.36
N THR A 68 19.22 32.59 24.92
CA THR A 68 20.13 33.70 25.15
C THR A 68 20.14 33.94 26.66
N GLU A 69 21.22 33.54 27.34
CA GLU A 69 21.49 34.00 28.69
C GLU A 69 21.50 35.54 28.64
N GLY A 70 20.55 36.14 29.35
CA GLY A 70 20.48 37.59 29.50
C GLY A 70 21.77 38.09 30.14
N THR A 71 22.24 39.21 29.61
CA THR A 71 23.34 40.06 30.09
C THR A 71 23.64 39.96 31.58
#